data_AF-A0A0E2AQI7-F1
#
_entry.id   AF-A0A0E2AQI7-F1
#
_cell.length_a   1.000
_cell.length_b   1.000
_cell.length_c   1.000
_cell.angle_alpha   90.00
_cell.angle_beta   90.00
_cell.angle_gamma   90.00
#
_symmetry.space_group_name_H-M   'P 1'
#
loop_
_entity.id
_entity.type
_entity.pdbx_description
1 polymer ?
#
loop_
_entity_poly.entity_id
_entity_poly.type
_entity_poly.pdbx_seq_one_letter_code
_entity_poly.pdbx_strand_id
1 'polypeptide(L)'
;MELYPTSLTGIVQSSENELFYLLPIQNLSALQELRGHLTCAIDVLSNPEGNSPEKCLDAIRTLNSFVAALSVNDGDHYEAMDTAFADTIRKTGNK
;
A
#
# COMPACT_ATOMS: atom_id res chain seq x y z
N MET A 1 -1.92 3.64 -20.64
CA MET A 1 -1.80 4.67 -19.58
C MET A 1 -0.32 4.89 -19.34
N GLU A 2 0.17 6.10 -19.59
CA GLU A 2 1.54 6.49 -19.22
C GLU A 2 1.53 7.01 -17.78
N LEU A 3 2.60 6.72 -17.04
CA LEU A 3 2.79 7.11 -15.65
C LEU A 3 4.01 8.02 -15.54
N TYR A 4 3.84 9.15 -14.87
CA TYR A 4 4.87 10.16 -14.67
C TYR A 4 5.18 10.32 -13.18
N PRO A 5 6.46 10.52 -12.82
CA PRO A 5 6.84 10.77 -11.43
C PRO A 5 6.27 12.11 -10.94
N THR A 6 5.97 12.18 -9.65
CA THR A 6 5.57 13.42 -8.97
C THR A 6 6.65 13.88 -7.99
N SER A 7 6.45 15.02 -7.32
CA SER A 7 7.29 15.44 -6.20
C SER A 7 7.05 14.64 -4.92
N LEU A 8 5.96 13.85 -4.85
CA LEU A 8 5.58 13.03 -3.72
C LEU A 8 6.17 11.62 -3.90
N THR A 9 6.94 11.16 -2.92
CA THR A 9 7.59 9.85 -2.92
C THR A 9 6.53 8.76 -2.91
N GLY A 10 6.67 7.80 -3.81
CA GLY A 10 5.69 6.71 -3.92
C GLY A 10 4.38 7.12 -4.59
N ILE A 11 4.28 8.31 -5.18
CA ILE A 11 3.12 8.72 -5.98
C ILE A 11 3.52 8.95 -7.44
N VAL A 12 2.76 8.37 -8.35
CA VAL A 12 2.85 8.64 -9.79
C VAL A 12 1.53 9.17 -10.31
N GLN A 13 1.60 9.96 -11.37
CA GLN A 13 0.44 10.55 -12.02
C GLN A 13 0.24 9.94 -13.41
N SER A 14 -1.01 9.63 -13.78
CA SER A 14 -1.32 9.22 -15.16
C SER A 14 -1.40 10.41 -16.12
N SER A 15 -1.36 10.11 -17.41
CA SER A 15 -1.72 11.04 -18.49
C SER A 15 -3.13 11.65 -18.34
N GLU A 16 -4.01 11.03 -17.55
CA GLU A 16 -5.38 11.49 -17.26
C GLU A 16 -5.48 12.27 -15.95
N ASN A 17 -4.33 12.64 -15.36
CA ASN A 17 -4.22 13.44 -14.13
C ASN A 17 -4.74 12.71 -12.87
N GLU A 18 -4.78 11.38 -12.88
CA GLU A 18 -5.09 10.55 -11.72
C GLU A 18 -3.80 10.21 -10.95
N LEU A 19 -3.88 10.11 -9.63
CA LEU A 19 -2.75 9.79 -8.76
C LEU A 19 -2.79 8.31 -8.34
N PHE A 20 -1.64 7.65 -8.37
CA PHE A 20 -1.49 6.24 -8.01
C PHE A 20 -0.40 6.05 -6.96
N TYR A 21 -0.68 5.18 -6.00
CA TYR A 21 0.27 4.72 -5.01
C TYR A 21 1.20 3.66 -5.60
N LEU A 22 2.50 3.88 -5.45
CA LEU A 22 3.54 2.91 -5.78
C LEU A 22 3.82 2.05 -4.56
N LEU A 23 3.66 0.74 -4.74
CA LEU A 23 4.22 -0.24 -3.83
C LEU A 23 5.69 -0.49 -4.21
N PRO A 24 6.68 -0.10 -3.39
CA PRO A 24 8.08 -0.28 -3.74
C PRO A 24 8.45 -1.77 -3.67
N ILE A 25 8.45 -2.43 -4.82
CA ILE A 25 8.89 -3.81 -4.96
C ILE A 25 10.12 -3.86 -5.86
N GLN A 26 11.19 -4.49 -5.37
CA GLN A 26 12.46 -4.56 -6.08
C GLN A 26 12.38 -5.31 -7.41
N ASN A 27 11.62 -6.40 -7.47
CA ASN A 27 11.45 -7.24 -8.65
C ASN A 27 10.24 -8.20 -8.51
N LEU A 28 9.89 -8.89 -9.59
CA LEU A 28 8.76 -9.83 -9.59
C LEU A 28 8.93 -10.99 -8.59
N SER A 29 10.16 -11.45 -8.33
CA SER A 29 10.43 -12.50 -7.35
C SER A 29 10.08 -12.04 -5.94
N ALA A 30 10.45 -10.82 -5.57
CA ALA A 30 10.10 -10.22 -4.28
C ALA A 30 8.58 -10.08 -4.10
N LEU A 31 7.84 -9.77 -5.18
CA LEU A 31 6.37 -9.77 -5.15
C LEU A 31 5.80 -11.18 -4.89
N GLN A 32 6.35 -12.20 -5.54
CA GLN A 32 5.90 -13.59 -5.37
C GLN A 32 6.18 -14.11 -3.96
N GLU A 33 7.35 -13.79 -3.41
CA GLU A 33 7.73 -14.13 -2.04
C GLU A 33 6.83 -13.44 -1.01
N LEU A 34 6.62 -12.13 -1.16
CA LEU A 34 5.68 -11.38 -0.34
C LEU A 34 4.28 -11.99 -0.37
N ARG A 35 3.78 -12.34 -1.57
CA ARG A 35 2.49 -13.02 -1.72
C ARG A 35 2.46 -14.33 -0.94
N GLY A 36 3.52 -15.15 -1.04
CA GLY A 36 3.63 -16.41 -0.31
C GLY A 36 3.58 -16.23 1.21
N HIS A 37 4.34 -15.26 1.74
CA HIS A 37 4.32 -14.93 3.17
C HIS A 37 2.95 -14.45 3.64
N LEU A 38 2.30 -13.58 2.88
CA LEU A 38 0.97 -13.06 3.21
C LEU A 38 -0.10 -14.16 3.18
N THR A 39 -0.11 -15.03 2.16
CA THR A 39 -1.02 -16.17 2.10
C THR A 39 -0.85 -17.08 3.31
N CYS A 40 0.39 -17.44 3.65
CA CYS A 40 0.69 -18.28 4.82
C CYS A 40 0.21 -17.63 6.13
N ALA A 41 0.47 -16.33 6.32
CA ALA A 41 0.04 -15.61 7.51
C ALA A 41 -1.50 -15.57 7.63
N ILE A 42 -2.21 -15.34 6.51
CA ILE A 42 -3.67 -15.34 6.47
C ILE A 42 -4.21 -16.74 6.77
N ASP A 43 -3.64 -17.79 6.20
CA ASP A 43 -4.09 -19.16 6.44
C ASP A 43 -3.96 -19.55 7.92
N VAL A 44 -2.85 -19.19 8.56
CA VAL A 44 -2.62 -19.40 10.00
C VAL A 44 -3.66 -18.65 10.83
N LEU A 45 -3.89 -17.37 10.53
CA LEU A 45 -4.81 -16.52 11.31
C LEU A 45 -6.29 -16.79 11.01
N SER A 46 -6.60 -17.46 9.90
CA SER A 46 -7.96 -17.89 9.56
C SER A 46 -8.40 -19.12 10.35
N ASN A 47 -7.44 -19.88 10.91
CA ASN A 47 -7.70 -20.99 11.82
C ASN A 47 -6.70 -20.97 13.00
N PRO A 48 -6.82 -20.00 13.92
CA PRO A 48 -5.84 -19.80 14.98
C PRO A 48 -5.85 -20.93 16.02
N GLU A 49 -6.99 -21.59 16.25
CA GLU A 49 -7.09 -22.74 17.16
C GLU A 49 -6.37 -24.00 16.64
N GLY A 50 -6.21 -24.11 15.32
CA GLY A 50 -5.45 -25.18 14.67
C GLY A 50 -3.94 -24.93 14.64
N ASN A 51 -3.46 -23.82 15.19
CA ASN A 51 -2.05 -23.41 15.13
C ASN A 51 -1.48 -23.15 16.53
N SER A 52 -0.16 -23.23 16.65
CA SER A 52 0.50 -22.89 17.91
C SER A 52 0.48 -21.37 18.13
N PRO A 53 0.48 -20.90 19.40
CA PRO A 53 0.55 -19.48 19.70
C PRO A 53 1.73 -18.77 19.03
N GLU A 54 2.87 -19.44 18.90
CA GLU A 54 4.08 -18.92 18.24
C GLU A 54 3.84 -18.68 16.74
N LYS A 55 3.21 -19.63 16.04
CA LYS A 55 2.88 -19.47 14.62
C LYS A 55 1.92 -18.31 14.39
N CYS A 56 0.91 -18.16 15.25
CA CYS A 56 -0.02 -17.05 15.19
C CYS A 56 0.70 -15.71 15.42
N LEU A 57 1.63 -15.67 16.39
CA LEU A 57 2.42 -14.47 16.65
C LEU A 57 3.32 -14.11 15.46
N ASP A 58 3.95 -15.09 14.82
CA ASP A 58 4.80 -14.86 13.65
C ASP A 58 3.99 -14.42 12.42
N ALA A 59 2.78 -14.94 12.24
CA ALA A 59 1.84 -14.47 11.22
C ALA A 59 1.46 -13.00 11.47
N ILE A 60 1.14 -12.61 12.72
CA ILE A 60 0.86 -11.21 13.09
C ILE A 60 2.07 -10.32 12.82
N ARG A 61 3.28 -10.75 13.20
CA ARG A 61 4.52 -9.99 12.94
C ARG A 61 4.76 -9.79 11.44
N THR A 62 4.49 -10.81 10.64
CA THR A 62 4.58 -10.73 9.17
C THR A 62 3.63 -9.67 8.61
N LEU A 63 2.36 -9.69 9.03
CA LEU A 63 1.37 -8.69 8.62
C LEU A 63 1.75 -7.27 9.10
N ASN A 64 2.17 -7.12 10.35
CA ASN A 64 2.59 -5.83 10.89
C ASN A 64 3.81 -5.25 10.16
N SER A 65 4.77 -6.11 9.81
CA SER A 65 5.95 -5.69 9.03
C SER A 65 5.55 -5.23 7.63
N PHE A 66 4.59 -5.91 7.02
CA PHE A 66 4.05 -5.49 5.73
C PHE A 66 3.31 -4.14 5.83
N VAL A 67 2.45 -3.95 6.84
CA VAL A 67 1.79 -2.66 7.09
C VAL A 67 2.82 -1.54 7.30
N ALA A 68 3.85 -1.77 8.11
CA ALA A 68 4.91 -0.79 8.33
C ALA A 68 5.63 -0.42 7.02
N ALA A 69 5.86 -1.39 6.13
CA ALA A 69 6.46 -1.13 4.82
C ALA A 69 5.53 -0.32 3.89
N LEU A 70 4.22 -0.56 3.93
CA LEU A 70 3.24 0.26 3.20
C LEU A 70 3.20 1.70 3.72
N SER A 71 3.38 1.86 5.03
CA SER A 71 3.29 3.15 5.72
C SER A 71 4.52 4.05 5.59
N VAL A 72 5.59 3.61 4.91
CA VAL A 72 6.84 4.39 4.77
C VAL A 72 6.58 5.75 4.12
N ASN A 73 5.64 5.82 3.17
CA ASN A 73 5.30 7.04 2.44
C ASN A 73 3.93 7.62 2.84
N ASP A 74 3.40 7.27 4.02
CA ASP A 74 2.05 7.72 4.41
C ASP A 74 1.91 9.25 4.42
N GLY A 75 2.97 10.00 4.75
CA GLY A 75 2.97 11.46 4.66
C GLY A 75 2.65 11.95 3.24
N ASP A 76 3.42 11.46 2.27
CA ASP A 76 3.24 11.77 0.85
C ASP A 76 1.89 11.24 0.32
N HIS A 77 1.41 10.13 0.89
CA HIS A 77 0.10 9.60 0.58
C HIS A 77 -1.05 10.51 1.04
N TYR A 78 -0.95 11.05 2.26
CA TYR A 78 -1.92 12.01 2.79
C TYR A 78 -1.86 13.34 2.01
N GLU A 79 -0.67 13.82 1.66
CA GLU A 79 -0.51 15.04 0.85
C GLU A 79 -1.14 14.89 -0.54
N ALA A 80 -1.00 13.72 -1.17
CA ALA A 80 -1.66 13.41 -2.43
C ALA A 80 -3.19 13.43 -2.30
N MET A 81 -3.74 12.89 -1.20
CA MET A 81 -5.18 12.95 -0.92
C MET A 81 -5.65 14.38 -0.75
N ASP A 82 -4.96 15.18 0.08
CA ASP A 82 -5.30 16.57 0.33
C ASP A 82 -5.30 17.40 -0.96
N THR A 83 -4.31 17.18 -1.82
CA THR A 83 -4.22 17.83 -3.14
C THR A 83 -5.40 17.45 -4.04
N ALA A 84 -5.74 16.16 -4.11
CA ALA A 84 -6.87 15.69 -4.90
C ALA A 84 -8.22 16.22 -4.39
N PHE A 85 -8.39 16.31 -3.07
CA PHE A 85 -9.59 16.89 -2.45
C PHE A 85 -9.68 18.40 -2.70
N ALA A 86 -8.59 19.14 -2.54
CA ALA A 86 -8.56 20.59 -2.80
C ALA A 86 -8.91 20.92 -4.26
N ASP A 87 -8.38 20.16 -5.21
CA ASP A 87 -8.70 20.31 -6.63
C ASP A 87 -10.17 19.99 -6.94
N THR A 88 -10.73 18.98 -6.27
CA THR A 88 -12.15 18.63 -6.41
C THR A 88 -13.05 19.75 -5.91
N ILE A 89 -12.77 20.31 -4.73
CA ILE A 89 -13.51 21.45 -4.15
C ILE A 89 -13.43 22.66 -5.07
N ARG A 90 -12.24 22.97 -5.63
CA ARG A 90 -12.08 24.09 -6.57
C ARG A 90 -12.90 23.91 -7.85
N LYS A 91 -12.98 22.68 -8.37
CA LYS A 91 -13.76 22.35 -9.57
C LYS A 91 -15.28 22.41 -9.33
N THR A 92 -15.75 22.10 -8.13
CA THR A 92 -17.18 22.10 -7.79
C THR A 92 -17.68 23.45 -7.27
N GLY A 93 -16.84 24.25 -6.60
CA GLY A 93 -17.19 25.57 -6.08
C GLY A 93 -17.22 26.70 -7.12
N ASN A 94 -16.68 26.47 -8.32
CA ASN A 94 -16.74 27.40 -9.47
C ASN A 94 -17.91 27.09 -10.44
N LYS A 95 -18.92 26.33 -9.99
CA LYS A 95 -20.17 26.08 -10.73
C LYS A 95 -21.33 26.87 -10.16
#